data_AF-A0A060WNV5-F1
#
_entry.id   AF-A0A060WNV5-F1
#
_cell.length_a   1.000
_cell.length_b   1.000
_cell.length_c   1.000
_cell.angle_alpha   90.00
_cell.angle_beta   90.00
_cell.angle_gamma   90.00
#
_symmetry.space_group_name_H-M   'P 1'
#
loop_
_entity.id
_entity.type
_entity.pdbx_description
1 polymer ?
#
loop_
_entity_poly.entity_id
_entity_poly.type
_entity_poly.pdbx_seq_one_letter_code
_entity_poly.pdbx_strand_id
1 'polypeptide(L)'
;MDPEEQELQNDYRYRSYAAVIEKALRNFESSSEWADLISSLGKLNKALQSNLRYSLLPQRLIIGKRLAQCLHPALPSGVHLKALETYEIIFKIIGTKWLAKDLFIYSSGLFPLLGHAAMAVKPALLTLYERYYLPLQRALLPSLQAFITGLLPGLEEGADVYDRTDALLLRLSLLVGQQVFYGALWGSVLVSPLVRLPASLFIVTHFDRFTPPRQQRCMLGYNNRLVMKALCLSLQDSNVLVQRNMLEILLYFFSLATCLDPTEGSIPMTREDTITVVSAASLTLLRRDMSLNRRLYAWLLGTDIKGGMIAADPDLSISMEEHTAFYFKTHSRELLVQALINILNQKDVEADPESVIGYLRPFRIIISLMDKPEIGR
;
A
#
# COMPACT_ATOMS: atom_id res chain seq x y z
N MET A 1 11.21 -32.38 3.25
CA MET A 1 11.83 -32.20 1.92
C MET A 1 10.86 -32.69 0.89
N ASP A 2 10.82 -32.05 -0.26
CA ASP A 2 9.93 -32.43 -1.36
C ASP A 2 10.45 -33.73 -2.02
N PRO A 3 9.59 -34.66 -2.47
CA PRO A 3 10.04 -35.93 -3.06
C PRO A 3 10.96 -35.75 -4.27
N GLU A 4 10.68 -34.75 -5.10
CA GLU A 4 11.49 -34.38 -6.28
C GLU A 4 12.91 -33.94 -5.88
N GLU A 5 13.06 -33.32 -4.70
CA GLU A 5 14.36 -32.90 -4.17
C GLU A 5 15.18 -34.09 -3.64
N GLN A 6 14.51 -35.13 -3.10
CA GLN A 6 15.16 -36.36 -2.64
C GLN A 6 15.65 -37.21 -3.81
N GLU A 7 14.87 -37.31 -4.89
CA GLU A 7 15.27 -38.05 -6.10
C GLU A 7 16.51 -37.43 -6.75
N LEU A 8 16.56 -36.10 -6.82
CA LEU A 8 17.70 -35.37 -7.38
C LEU A 8 18.99 -35.56 -6.57
N GLN A 9 18.91 -35.77 -5.25
CA GLN A 9 20.09 -36.03 -4.43
C GLN A 9 20.78 -37.36 -4.78
N ASN A 10 20.05 -38.33 -5.33
CA ASN A 10 20.62 -39.59 -5.77
C ASN A 10 21.33 -39.46 -7.14
N ASP A 11 20.98 -38.45 -7.95
CA ASP A 11 21.63 -38.18 -9.23
C ASP A 11 23.06 -37.64 -9.04
N TYR A 12 24.04 -38.38 -9.55
CA TYR A 12 25.45 -37.98 -9.52
C TYR A 12 25.71 -36.64 -10.23
N ARG A 13 25.05 -36.37 -11.36
CA ARG A 13 25.22 -35.12 -12.11
C ARG A 13 24.67 -33.92 -11.34
N TYR A 14 23.57 -34.11 -10.61
CA TYR A 14 23.02 -33.09 -9.74
C TYR A 14 23.94 -32.80 -8.54
N ARG A 15 24.49 -33.84 -7.91
CA ARG A 15 25.48 -33.68 -6.83
C ARG A 15 26.75 -32.97 -7.29
N SER A 16 27.23 -33.28 -8.49
CA SER A 16 28.37 -32.57 -9.10
C SER A 16 28.05 -31.09 -9.34
N TYR A 17 26.87 -30.79 -9.88
CA TYR A 17 26.41 -29.42 -10.07
C TYR A 17 26.27 -28.65 -8.74
N ALA A 18 25.74 -29.30 -7.70
CA ALA A 18 25.63 -28.73 -6.36
C ALA A 18 27.01 -28.36 -5.78
N ALA A 19 28.02 -29.22 -5.97
CA ALA A 19 29.39 -28.93 -5.52
C ALA A 19 30.01 -27.72 -6.24
N VAL A 20 29.73 -27.54 -7.53
CA VAL A 20 30.17 -26.36 -8.30
C VAL A 20 29.52 -25.07 -7.76
N ILE A 21 28.22 -25.12 -7.47
CA ILE A 21 27.49 -24.00 -6.87
C ILE A 21 28.01 -23.69 -5.47
N GLU A 22 28.23 -24.70 -4.63
CA GLU A 22 28.78 -24.51 -3.28
C GLU A 22 30.16 -23.85 -3.33
N LYS A 23 31.03 -24.30 -4.23
CA LYS A 23 32.35 -23.67 -4.45
C LYS A 23 32.22 -22.20 -4.88
N ALA A 24 31.23 -21.87 -5.71
CA ALA A 24 30.96 -20.49 -6.10
C ALA A 24 30.47 -19.65 -4.89
N LEU A 25 29.58 -20.21 -4.07
CA LEU A 25 29.00 -19.55 -2.90
C LEU A 25 30.04 -19.23 -1.80
N ARG A 26 31.08 -20.07 -1.62
CA ARG A 26 32.17 -19.79 -0.67
C ARG A 26 32.91 -18.48 -0.94
N ASN A 27 32.91 -17.96 -2.17
CA ASN A 27 33.54 -16.66 -2.47
C ASN A 27 32.85 -15.48 -1.77
N PHE A 28 31.56 -15.60 -1.42
CA PHE A 28 30.84 -14.56 -0.69
C PHE A 28 31.30 -14.47 0.78
N GLU A 29 31.91 -15.51 1.34
CA GLU A 29 32.38 -15.53 2.73
C GLU A 29 33.70 -14.77 2.90
N SER A 30 34.52 -14.72 1.84
CA SER A 30 35.77 -13.99 1.80
C SER A 30 35.66 -12.59 1.20
N SER A 31 34.44 -12.12 0.90
CA SER A 31 34.22 -10.81 0.30
C SER A 31 34.34 -9.72 1.36
N SER A 32 35.25 -8.77 1.13
CA SER A 32 35.52 -7.66 2.05
C SER A 32 35.09 -6.32 1.48
N GLU A 33 35.15 -6.18 0.16
CA GLU A 33 34.76 -4.97 -0.55
C GLU A 33 33.57 -5.22 -1.48
N TRP A 34 32.89 -4.15 -1.89
CA TRP A 34 31.75 -4.25 -2.82
C TRP A 34 32.16 -4.84 -4.18
N ALA A 35 33.41 -4.62 -4.63
CA ALA A 35 33.94 -5.20 -5.87
C ALA A 35 34.05 -6.74 -5.79
N ASP A 36 34.34 -7.28 -4.61
CA ASP A 36 34.39 -8.73 -4.37
C ASP A 36 33.01 -9.37 -4.57
N LEU A 37 31.94 -8.65 -4.21
CA LEU A 37 30.56 -9.10 -4.43
C LEU A 37 30.24 -9.21 -5.92
N ILE A 38 30.66 -8.24 -6.74
CA ILE A 38 30.47 -8.30 -8.21
C ILE A 38 31.21 -9.51 -8.79
N SER A 39 32.45 -9.74 -8.36
CA SER A 39 33.25 -10.90 -8.76
C SER A 39 32.58 -12.23 -8.35
N SER A 40 32.11 -12.30 -7.10
CA SER A 40 31.41 -13.47 -6.55
C SER A 40 30.09 -13.77 -7.27
N LEU A 41 29.30 -12.73 -7.58
CA LEU A 41 28.10 -12.84 -8.42
C LEU A 41 28.47 -13.33 -9.83
N GLY A 42 29.54 -12.82 -10.42
CA GLY A 42 30.02 -13.28 -11.73
C GLY A 42 30.40 -14.77 -11.75
N LYS A 43 31.09 -15.25 -10.71
CA LYS A 43 31.41 -16.68 -10.53
C LYS A 43 30.14 -17.51 -10.34
N LEU A 44 29.17 -17.01 -9.56
CA LEU A 44 27.88 -17.67 -9.35
C LEU A 44 27.08 -17.75 -10.66
N ASN A 45 27.06 -16.70 -11.49
CA ASN A 45 26.40 -16.72 -12.80
C ASN A 45 26.95 -17.83 -13.70
N LYS A 46 28.29 -17.96 -13.76
CA LYS A 46 28.94 -19.05 -14.51
C LYS A 46 28.59 -20.42 -13.95
N ALA A 47 28.56 -20.57 -12.62
CA ALA A 47 28.18 -21.81 -11.97
C ALA A 47 26.74 -22.19 -12.31
N LEU A 48 25.78 -21.28 -12.17
CA LEU A 48 24.36 -21.50 -12.49
C LEU A 48 24.14 -21.91 -13.95
N GLN A 49 24.92 -21.33 -14.88
CA GLN A 49 24.80 -21.64 -16.30
C GLN A 49 25.56 -22.91 -16.74
N SER A 50 26.37 -23.50 -15.85
CA SER A 50 27.14 -24.71 -16.17
C SER A 50 26.26 -25.94 -16.40
N ASN A 51 25.02 -25.94 -15.88
CA ASN A 51 24.07 -27.02 -16.10
C ASN A 51 22.61 -26.56 -16.07
N LEU A 52 22.07 -26.28 -17.26
CA LEU A 52 20.68 -25.81 -17.44
C LEU A 52 19.63 -26.92 -17.44
N ARG A 53 20.02 -28.19 -17.20
CA ARG A 53 19.08 -29.32 -17.24
C ARG A 53 18.15 -29.38 -16.03
N TYR A 54 18.56 -28.80 -14.90
CA TYR A 54 17.82 -28.86 -13.65
C TYR A 54 17.12 -27.53 -13.39
N SER A 55 15.79 -27.56 -13.30
CA SER A 55 14.98 -26.41 -12.89
C SER A 55 14.97 -26.22 -11.37
N LEU A 56 15.27 -27.27 -10.59
CA LEU A 56 15.47 -27.15 -9.15
C LEU A 56 16.92 -26.79 -8.88
N LEU A 57 17.16 -25.60 -8.32
CA LEU A 57 18.52 -25.15 -8.01
C LEU A 57 19.01 -25.74 -6.68
N PRO A 58 20.24 -26.31 -6.64
CA PRO A 58 20.86 -26.69 -5.38
C PRO A 58 21.20 -25.43 -4.58
N GLN A 59 21.15 -25.53 -3.24
CA GLN A 59 21.45 -24.42 -2.33
C GLN A 59 20.59 -23.15 -2.55
N ARG A 60 19.37 -23.28 -3.11
CA ARG A 60 18.48 -22.14 -3.44
C ARG A 60 18.25 -21.16 -2.27
N LEU A 61 18.18 -21.67 -1.04
CA LEU A 61 18.04 -20.84 0.16
C LEU A 61 19.27 -19.95 0.42
N ILE A 62 20.48 -20.50 0.25
CA ILE A 62 21.73 -19.75 0.45
C ILE A 62 21.90 -18.74 -0.68
N ILE A 63 21.61 -19.15 -1.93
CA ILE A 63 21.62 -18.25 -3.09
C ILE A 63 20.70 -17.06 -2.84
N GLY A 64 19.44 -17.30 -2.47
CA GLY A 64 18.47 -16.24 -2.19
C GLY A 64 18.96 -15.27 -1.10
N LYS A 65 19.52 -15.79 0.00
CA LYS A 65 20.10 -14.97 1.07
C LYS A 65 21.26 -14.09 0.58
N ARG A 66 22.20 -14.65 -0.19
CA ARG A 66 23.34 -13.89 -0.73
C ARG A 66 22.89 -12.82 -1.72
N LEU A 67 21.91 -13.11 -2.55
CA LEU A 67 21.35 -12.13 -3.48
C LEU A 67 20.64 -10.99 -2.74
N ALA A 68 19.84 -11.30 -1.72
CA ALA A 68 19.20 -10.27 -0.89
C ALA A 68 20.23 -9.37 -0.19
N GLN A 69 21.34 -9.94 0.31
CA GLN A 69 22.45 -9.15 0.86
C GLN A 69 23.08 -8.22 -0.19
N CYS A 70 23.23 -8.68 -1.43
CA CYS A 70 23.74 -7.87 -2.53
C CYS A 70 22.80 -6.72 -2.93
N LEU A 71 21.54 -6.73 -2.47
CA LEU A 71 20.56 -5.67 -2.69
C LEU A 71 20.43 -4.72 -1.48
N HIS A 72 21.35 -4.78 -0.50
CA HIS A 72 21.32 -3.89 0.66
C HIS A 72 21.49 -2.41 0.25
N PRO A 73 20.77 -1.45 0.88
CA PRO A 73 20.83 -0.02 0.52
C PRO A 73 22.22 0.60 0.58
N ALA A 74 23.09 0.10 1.47
CA ALA A 74 24.45 0.60 1.63
C ALA A 74 25.42 0.18 0.50
N LEU A 75 24.99 -0.68 -0.43
CA LEU A 75 25.82 -1.15 -1.54
C LEU A 75 25.62 -0.30 -2.79
N PRO A 76 26.65 -0.14 -3.65
CA PRO A 76 26.56 0.69 -4.84
C PRO A 76 25.69 0.04 -5.92
N SER A 77 25.17 0.88 -6.83
CA SER A 77 24.30 0.48 -7.94
C SER A 77 24.89 -0.62 -8.83
N GLY A 78 26.20 -0.67 -9.00
CA GLY A 78 26.88 -1.73 -9.75
C GLY A 78 26.67 -3.12 -9.15
N VAL A 79 26.66 -3.25 -7.82
CA VAL A 79 26.36 -4.51 -7.13
C VAL A 79 24.89 -4.87 -7.31
N HIS A 80 23.99 -3.89 -7.17
CA HIS A 80 22.55 -4.10 -7.37
C HIS A 80 22.26 -4.60 -8.79
N LEU A 81 22.77 -3.93 -9.82
CA LEU A 81 22.60 -4.33 -11.23
C LEU A 81 23.12 -5.75 -11.47
N LYS A 82 24.29 -6.09 -10.92
CA LYS A 82 24.84 -7.43 -11.08
C LYS A 82 23.99 -8.49 -10.38
N ALA A 83 23.43 -8.19 -9.21
CA ALA A 83 22.52 -9.08 -8.51
C ALA A 83 21.21 -9.27 -9.30
N LEU A 84 20.65 -8.20 -9.88
CA LEU A 84 19.47 -8.29 -10.75
C LEU A 84 19.71 -9.15 -12.00
N GLU A 85 20.91 -9.07 -12.59
CA GLU A 85 21.32 -10.00 -13.67
C GLU A 85 21.32 -11.46 -13.19
N THR A 86 21.85 -11.73 -11.98
CA THR A 86 21.83 -13.07 -11.39
C THR A 86 20.40 -13.56 -11.13
N TYR A 87 19.51 -12.70 -10.62
CA TYR A 87 18.08 -13.02 -10.49
C TYR A 87 17.47 -13.38 -11.84
N GLU A 88 17.77 -12.62 -12.90
CA GLU A 88 17.25 -12.92 -14.24
C GLU A 88 17.70 -14.31 -14.73
N ILE A 89 18.98 -14.66 -14.53
CA ILE A 89 19.52 -15.98 -14.89
C ILE A 89 18.76 -17.07 -14.13
N ILE A 90 18.55 -16.90 -12.82
CA ILE A 90 17.81 -17.85 -11.99
C ILE A 90 16.38 -18.02 -12.52
N PHE A 91 15.66 -16.92 -12.76
CA PHE A 91 14.27 -16.99 -13.20
C PHE A 91 14.11 -17.64 -14.58
N LYS A 92 15.09 -17.47 -15.48
CA LYS A 92 15.14 -18.21 -16.76
C LYS A 92 15.35 -19.72 -16.57
N ILE A 93 16.13 -20.13 -15.58
CA ILE A 93 16.41 -21.56 -15.29
C ILE A 93 15.22 -22.23 -14.61
N ILE A 94 14.67 -21.62 -13.55
CA ILE A 94 13.65 -22.26 -12.70
C ILE A 94 12.25 -22.16 -13.32
N GLY A 95 12.00 -21.15 -14.14
CA GLY A 95 10.70 -20.90 -14.76
C GLY A 95 9.61 -20.50 -13.76
N THR A 96 8.40 -20.28 -14.27
CA THR A 96 7.27 -19.76 -13.47
C THR A 96 6.81 -20.71 -12.37
N LYS A 97 6.82 -22.03 -12.63
CA LYS A 97 6.38 -23.06 -11.67
C LYS A 97 7.22 -23.02 -10.38
N TRP A 98 8.55 -23.03 -10.51
CA TRP A 98 9.44 -23.01 -9.35
C TRP A 98 9.55 -21.62 -8.73
N LEU A 99 9.50 -20.55 -9.53
CA LEU A 99 9.46 -19.20 -9.00
C LEU A 99 8.23 -18.97 -8.10
N ALA A 100 7.06 -19.48 -8.47
CA ALA A 100 5.86 -19.43 -7.62
C ALA A 100 6.06 -20.17 -6.28
N LYS A 101 6.73 -21.33 -6.31
CA LYS A 101 6.97 -22.15 -5.12
C LYS A 101 8.01 -21.56 -4.18
N ASP A 102 9.07 -20.99 -4.75
CA ASP A 102 10.18 -20.37 -4.03
C ASP A 102 10.03 -18.84 -3.92
N LEU A 103 8.82 -18.32 -4.07
CA LEU A 103 8.53 -16.89 -4.18
C LEU A 103 9.16 -16.10 -3.03
N PHE A 104 9.03 -16.58 -1.79
CA PHE A 104 9.60 -15.92 -0.61
C PHE A 104 11.12 -15.88 -0.60
N ILE A 105 11.78 -16.89 -1.19
CA ILE A 105 13.26 -16.96 -1.25
C ILE A 105 13.78 -15.78 -2.07
N TYR A 106 13.23 -15.59 -3.27
CA TYR A 106 13.74 -14.60 -4.21
C TYR A 106 13.16 -13.20 -4.00
N SER A 107 11.97 -13.08 -3.43
CA SER A 107 11.29 -11.77 -3.25
C SER A 107 11.85 -10.95 -2.08
N SER A 108 12.44 -11.60 -1.08
CA SER A 108 12.88 -10.96 0.17
C SER A 108 13.84 -9.78 -0.03
N GLY A 109 14.77 -9.90 -0.99
CA GLY A 109 15.68 -8.82 -1.38
C GLY A 109 15.11 -7.88 -2.44
N LEU A 110 14.28 -8.40 -3.34
CA LEU A 110 13.76 -7.64 -4.47
C LEU A 110 12.73 -6.61 -4.05
N PHE A 111 11.74 -6.97 -3.24
CA PHE A 111 10.60 -6.08 -2.93
C PHE A 111 11.02 -4.77 -2.24
N PRO A 112 11.96 -4.77 -1.28
CA PRO A 112 12.39 -3.51 -0.68
C PRO A 112 13.19 -2.62 -1.64
N LEU A 113 13.81 -3.18 -2.69
CA LEU A 113 14.85 -2.51 -3.48
C LEU A 113 14.40 -1.18 -4.10
N LEU A 114 13.18 -1.10 -4.61
CA LEU A 114 12.72 0.05 -5.41
C LEU A 114 12.81 1.39 -4.66
N GLY A 115 12.56 1.38 -3.35
CA GLY A 115 12.53 2.60 -2.51
C GLY A 115 13.90 3.21 -2.20
N HIS A 116 15.00 2.47 -2.39
CA HIS A 116 16.36 2.94 -2.06
C HIS A 116 17.36 2.75 -3.20
N ALA A 117 16.95 2.08 -4.28
CA ALA A 117 17.75 1.92 -5.47
C ALA A 117 18.05 3.25 -6.18
N ALA A 118 19.27 3.38 -6.68
CA ALA A 118 19.66 4.48 -7.56
C ALA A 118 18.81 4.50 -8.84
N MET A 119 18.64 5.67 -9.45
CA MET A 119 17.76 5.86 -10.63
C MET A 119 18.06 4.89 -11.77
N ALA A 120 19.35 4.58 -12.02
CA ALA A 120 19.76 3.63 -13.05
C ALA A 120 19.34 2.17 -12.79
N VAL A 121 19.05 1.80 -11.53
CA VAL A 121 18.70 0.43 -11.13
C VAL A 121 17.19 0.18 -11.24
N LYS A 122 16.36 1.20 -10.97
CA LYS A 122 14.89 1.07 -10.95
C LYS A 122 14.32 0.48 -12.26
N PRO A 123 14.74 0.91 -13.47
CA PRO A 123 14.24 0.31 -14.72
C PRO A 123 14.56 -1.18 -14.87
N ALA A 124 15.72 -1.63 -14.40
CA ALA A 124 16.11 -3.04 -14.45
C ALA A 124 15.26 -3.88 -13.48
N LEU A 125 14.97 -3.35 -12.28
CA LEU A 125 14.09 -3.99 -11.31
C LEU A 125 12.66 -4.13 -11.83
N LEU A 126 12.08 -3.06 -12.37
CA LEU A 126 10.72 -3.11 -12.93
C LEU A 126 10.62 -4.10 -14.10
N THR A 127 11.67 -4.21 -14.92
CA THR A 127 11.74 -5.21 -16.00
C THR A 127 11.67 -6.64 -15.45
N LEU A 128 12.33 -6.94 -14.32
CA LEU A 128 12.22 -8.24 -13.67
C LEU A 128 10.79 -8.53 -13.18
N TYR A 129 10.13 -7.54 -12.58
CA TYR A 129 8.75 -7.70 -12.12
C TYR A 129 7.78 -7.95 -13.28
N GLU A 130 7.88 -7.16 -14.34
CA GLU A 130 7.05 -7.31 -15.54
C GLU A 130 7.25 -8.66 -16.22
N ARG A 131 8.51 -9.10 -16.34
CA ARG A 131 8.86 -10.31 -17.10
C ARG A 131 8.66 -11.60 -16.32
N TYR A 132 8.83 -11.59 -15.00
CA TYR A 132 8.85 -12.82 -14.20
C TYR A 132 7.81 -12.86 -13.08
N TYR A 133 7.41 -11.72 -12.50
CA TYR A 133 6.39 -11.70 -11.45
C TYR A 133 4.97 -11.60 -12.01
N LEU A 134 4.70 -10.71 -12.96
CA LEU A 134 3.35 -10.60 -13.54
C LEU A 134 2.83 -11.92 -14.14
N PRO A 135 3.65 -12.73 -14.84
CA PRO A 135 3.20 -14.03 -15.35
C PRO A 135 2.80 -15.06 -14.27
N LEU A 136 3.15 -14.84 -13.00
CA LEU A 136 2.72 -15.69 -11.89
C LEU A 136 1.23 -15.51 -11.56
N GLN A 137 0.65 -14.36 -11.92
CA GLN A 137 -0.78 -14.06 -11.71
C GLN A 137 -1.23 -14.37 -10.27
N ARG A 138 -2.25 -15.21 -10.09
CA ARG A 138 -2.78 -15.63 -8.78
C ARG A 138 -1.78 -16.43 -7.93
N ALA A 139 -0.67 -16.92 -8.49
CA ALA A 139 0.39 -17.51 -7.66
C ALA A 139 1.15 -16.46 -6.82
N LEU A 140 0.96 -15.15 -7.09
CA LEU A 140 1.50 -14.06 -6.26
C LEU A 140 0.76 -13.85 -4.94
N LEU A 141 -0.46 -14.39 -4.78
CA LEU A 141 -1.31 -14.10 -3.62
C LEU A 141 -0.60 -14.24 -2.26
N PRO A 142 0.26 -15.24 -2.00
CA PRO A 142 0.95 -15.37 -0.73
C PRO A 142 1.89 -14.22 -0.39
N SER A 143 2.38 -13.45 -1.38
CA SER A 143 3.29 -12.32 -1.18
C SER A 143 2.77 -11.01 -1.75
N LEU A 144 1.50 -10.97 -2.20
CA LEU A 144 0.92 -9.84 -2.94
C LEU A 144 1.02 -8.52 -2.17
N GLN A 145 0.68 -8.51 -0.88
CA GLN A 145 0.80 -7.30 -0.06
C GLN A 145 2.25 -6.82 0.04
N ALA A 146 3.21 -7.72 0.21
CA ALA A 146 4.62 -7.36 0.25
C ALA A 146 5.10 -6.83 -1.12
N PHE A 147 4.61 -7.41 -2.21
CA PHE A 147 4.92 -6.97 -3.56
C PHE A 147 4.37 -5.57 -3.85
N ILE A 148 3.10 -5.31 -3.53
CA ILE A 148 2.48 -4.00 -3.65
C ILE A 148 3.24 -2.98 -2.80
N THR A 149 3.54 -3.30 -1.54
CA THR A 149 4.33 -2.44 -0.65
C THR A 149 5.68 -2.06 -1.28
N GLY A 150 6.35 -3.02 -1.92
CA GLY A 150 7.63 -2.80 -2.61
C GLY A 150 7.53 -1.97 -3.89
N LEU A 151 6.37 -1.95 -4.55
CA LEU A 151 6.14 -1.16 -5.77
C LEU A 151 5.75 0.30 -5.47
N LEU A 152 5.08 0.56 -4.35
CA LEU A 152 4.56 1.88 -4.01
C LEU A 152 5.59 3.03 -4.01
N PRO A 153 6.87 2.85 -3.62
CA PRO A 153 7.88 3.89 -3.77
C PRO A 153 8.11 4.35 -5.22
N GLY A 154 7.73 3.54 -6.21
CA GLY A 154 7.76 3.94 -7.62
C GLY A 154 6.70 4.97 -8.00
N LEU A 155 5.71 5.23 -7.13
CA LEU A 155 4.67 6.25 -7.29
C LEU A 155 4.94 7.54 -6.51
N GLU A 156 6.17 7.75 -6.04
CA GLU A 156 6.55 9.04 -5.46
C GLU A 156 6.53 10.15 -6.53
N GLU A 157 6.05 11.34 -6.15
CA GLU A 157 5.93 12.47 -7.06
C GLU A 157 7.30 12.87 -7.62
N GLY A 158 7.41 12.99 -8.95
CA GLY A 158 8.66 13.28 -9.65
C GLY A 158 9.56 12.07 -9.89
N ALA A 159 9.14 10.84 -9.57
CA ALA A 159 9.90 9.65 -9.93
C ALA A 159 9.86 9.38 -11.44
N ASP A 160 11.03 9.20 -12.07
CA ASP A 160 11.16 8.85 -13.50
C ASP A 160 10.42 7.55 -13.88
N VAL A 161 10.15 6.70 -12.88
CA VAL A 161 9.47 5.41 -13.04
C VAL A 161 7.99 5.46 -12.68
N TYR A 162 7.41 6.65 -12.44
CA TYR A 162 6.03 6.82 -12.00
C TYR A 162 5.04 6.13 -12.93
N ASP A 163 4.95 6.57 -14.19
CA ASP A 163 3.97 6.06 -15.16
C ASP A 163 4.13 4.55 -15.40
N ARG A 164 5.36 4.05 -15.37
CA ARG A 164 5.66 2.62 -15.54
C ARG A 164 5.20 1.81 -14.33
N THR A 165 5.45 2.31 -13.12
CA THR A 165 4.99 1.68 -11.88
C THR A 165 3.47 1.67 -11.79
N ASP A 166 2.83 2.77 -12.17
CA ASP A 166 1.39 2.92 -12.19
C ASP A 166 0.72 1.90 -13.12
N ALA A 167 1.18 1.83 -14.37
CA ALA A 167 0.72 0.84 -15.34
C ALA A 167 0.96 -0.60 -14.88
N LEU A 168 2.07 -0.87 -14.19
CA LEU A 168 2.37 -2.18 -13.61
C LEU A 168 1.36 -2.55 -12.52
N LEU A 169 1.05 -1.64 -11.60
CA LEU A 169 0.07 -1.86 -10.53
C LEU A 169 -1.35 -2.07 -11.09
N LEU A 170 -1.75 -1.30 -12.10
CA LEU A 170 -3.02 -1.50 -12.81
C LEU A 170 -3.08 -2.89 -13.45
N ARG A 171 -2.03 -3.29 -14.18
CA ARG A 171 -1.96 -4.62 -14.80
C ARG A 171 -1.97 -5.73 -13.75
N LEU A 172 -1.25 -5.56 -12.65
CA LEU A 172 -1.26 -6.50 -11.53
C LEU A 172 -2.67 -6.66 -10.96
N SER A 173 -3.41 -5.56 -10.79
CA SER A 173 -4.78 -5.57 -10.27
C SER A 173 -5.73 -6.42 -11.13
N LEU A 174 -5.58 -6.39 -12.45
CA LEU A 174 -6.36 -7.21 -13.38
C LEU A 174 -5.99 -8.70 -13.28
N LEU A 175 -4.71 -9.03 -13.13
CA LEU A 175 -4.21 -10.41 -13.12
C LEU A 175 -4.54 -11.15 -11.82
N VAL A 176 -4.50 -10.48 -10.67
CA VAL A 176 -4.82 -11.10 -9.36
C VAL A 176 -6.30 -10.96 -8.98
N GLY A 177 -7.01 -10.05 -9.66
CA GLY A 177 -8.37 -9.64 -9.33
C GLY A 177 -8.37 -8.34 -8.50
N GLN A 178 -9.11 -7.33 -8.98
CA GLN A 178 -9.06 -5.97 -8.43
C GLN A 178 -9.38 -5.94 -6.94
N GLN A 179 -10.42 -6.64 -6.50
CA GLN A 179 -10.81 -6.66 -5.09
C GLN A 179 -9.74 -7.29 -4.18
N VAL A 180 -9.02 -8.30 -4.67
CA VAL A 180 -7.88 -8.89 -3.95
C VAL A 180 -6.72 -7.90 -3.88
N PHE A 181 -6.40 -7.25 -5.00
CA PHE A 181 -5.36 -6.23 -5.10
C PHE A 181 -5.59 -5.07 -4.13
N TYR A 182 -6.78 -4.47 -4.13
CA TYR A 182 -7.09 -3.35 -3.25
C TYR A 182 -7.13 -3.78 -1.78
N GLY A 183 -7.56 -5.01 -1.47
CA GLY A 183 -7.45 -5.55 -0.11
C GLY A 183 -6.00 -5.60 0.37
N ALA A 184 -5.07 -6.03 -0.49
CA ALA A 184 -3.65 -6.03 -0.19
C ALA A 184 -3.06 -4.60 -0.12
N LEU A 185 -3.50 -3.68 -0.97
CA LEU A 185 -3.11 -2.26 -0.94
C LEU A 185 -3.51 -1.60 0.40
N TRP A 186 -4.76 -1.79 0.84
CA TRP A 186 -5.20 -1.31 2.16
C TRP A 186 -4.44 -1.99 3.31
N GLY A 187 -4.05 -3.26 3.13
CA GLY A 187 -3.18 -3.95 4.07
C GLY A 187 -1.83 -3.25 4.20
N SER A 188 -1.21 -2.82 3.10
CA SER A 188 0.02 -2.02 3.09
C SER A 188 -0.15 -0.68 3.80
N VAL A 189 -1.25 0.03 3.52
CA VAL A 189 -1.61 1.31 4.16
C VAL A 189 -1.73 1.16 5.69
N LEU A 190 -2.33 0.06 6.15
CA LEU A 190 -2.51 -0.23 7.58
C LEU A 190 -1.16 -0.37 8.30
N VAL A 191 -0.22 -1.14 7.73
CA VAL A 191 0.99 -1.57 8.41
C VAL A 191 2.20 -0.64 8.26
N SER A 192 2.25 0.19 7.21
CA SER A 192 3.44 1.00 6.90
C SER A 192 3.07 2.46 6.57
N PRO A 193 3.39 3.43 7.44
CA PRO A 193 3.19 4.85 7.17
C PRO A 193 3.89 5.35 5.90
N LEU A 194 5.09 4.82 5.61
CA LEU A 194 5.93 5.25 4.48
C LEU A 194 5.24 5.09 3.12
N VAL A 195 4.32 4.13 3.00
CA VAL A 195 3.65 3.84 1.73
C VAL A 195 2.22 4.40 1.64
N ARG A 196 1.73 5.04 2.71
CA ARG A 196 0.35 5.57 2.74
C ARG A 196 0.13 6.66 1.71
N LEU A 197 1.11 7.54 1.50
CA LEU A 197 1.01 8.61 0.51
C LEU A 197 0.86 8.05 -0.91
N PRO A 198 1.82 7.28 -1.46
CA PRO A 198 1.68 6.72 -2.80
C PRO A 198 0.45 5.81 -2.95
N ALA A 199 0.11 5.01 -1.93
CA ALA A 199 -1.08 4.14 -2.00
C ALA A 199 -2.39 4.93 -2.05
N SER A 200 -2.53 5.95 -1.20
CA SER A 200 -3.72 6.80 -1.16
C SER A 200 -3.87 7.62 -2.43
N LEU A 201 -2.75 8.12 -2.97
CA LEU A 201 -2.73 8.83 -4.24
C LEU A 201 -3.20 7.91 -5.37
N PHE A 202 -2.68 6.68 -5.44
CA PHE A 202 -3.09 5.68 -6.42
C PHE A 202 -4.60 5.44 -6.39
N ILE A 203 -5.22 5.33 -5.21
CA ILE A 203 -6.68 5.17 -5.12
C ILE A 203 -7.39 6.40 -5.69
N VAL A 204 -6.98 7.60 -5.27
CA VAL A 204 -7.61 8.87 -5.67
C VAL A 204 -7.49 9.16 -7.17
N THR A 205 -6.40 8.74 -7.81
CA THR A 205 -6.20 8.94 -9.25
C THR A 205 -6.97 7.93 -10.10
N HIS A 206 -7.42 6.81 -9.53
CA HIS A 206 -8.01 5.71 -10.29
C HIS A 206 -9.49 5.44 -10.07
N PHE A 207 -10.13 5.98 -9.03
CA PHE A 207 -11.59 5.93 -8.97
C PHE A 207 -12.20 6.93 -9.94
N ASP A 208 -13.21 6.50 -10.70
CA ASP A 208 -13.98 7.39 -11.56
C ASP A 208 -15.01 8.17 -10.73
N ARG A 209 -14.89 9.50 -10.71
CA ARG A 209 -15.78 10.40 -9.98
C ARG A 209 -17.21 10.41 -10.53
N PHE A 210 -17.40 10.03 -11.80
CA PHE A 210 -18.70 10.03 -12.45
C PHE A 210 -19.44 8.70 -12.28
N THR A 211 -18.71 7.63 -12.06
CA THR A 211 -19.29 6.33 -11.72
C THR A 211 -19.76 6.33 -10.26
N PRO A 212 -20.90 5.72 -9.91
CA PRO A 212 -21.33 5.61 -8.51
C PRO A 212 -20.36 4.75 -7.67
N PRO A 213 -20.10 5.09 -6.40
CA PRO A 213 -19.18 4.33 -5.52
C PRO A 213 -19.53 2.84 -5.41
N ARG A 214 -20.83 2.50 -5.49
CA ARG A 214 -21.33 1.12 -5.46
C ARG A 214 -20.81 0.23 -6.60
N GLN A 215 -20.53 0.81 -7.76
CA GLN A 215 -19.99 0.08 -8.90
C GLN A 215 -18.46 -0.08 -8.82
N GLN A 216 -17.80 0.68 -7.94
CA GLN A 216 -16.36 0.65 -7.71
C GLN A 216 -15.96 0.06 -6.34
N ARG A 217 -16.86 -0.71 -5.72
CA ARG A 217 -16.64 -1.37 -4.41
C ARG A 217 -15.41 -2.29 -4.39
N CYS A 218 -14.96 -2.77 -5.54
CA CYS A 218 -13.72 -3.55 -5.64
C CYS A 218 -12.52 -2.79 -5.05
N MET A 219 -12.51 -1.45 -5.11
CA MET A 219 -11.45 -0.60 -4.56
C MET A 219 -11.37 -0.61 -3.03
N LEU A 220 -12.40 -1.14 -2.35
CA LEU A 220 -12.46 -1.29 -0.90
C LEU A 220 -12.10 -2.71 -0.44
N GLY A 221 -11.73 -3.60 -1.36
CA GLY A 221 -11.34 -4.98 -1.03
C GLY A 221 -12.46 -5.82 -0.41
N TYR A 222 -12.09 -6.93 0.24
CA TYR A 222 -13.04 -7.85 0.89
C TYR A 222 -13.22 -7.59 2.40
N ASN A 223 -12.22 -7.00 3.05
CA ASN A 223 -12.18 -6.87 4.51
C ASN A 223 -12.47 -5.42 4.92
N ASN A 224 -13.74 -5.14 5.16
CA ASN A 224 -14.23 -3.82 5.58
C ASN A 224 -13.49 -3.32 6.83
N ARG A 225 -13.33 -4.17 7.85
CA ARG A 225 -12.67 -3.80 9.11
C ARG A 225 -11.22 -3.36 8.90
N LEU A 226 -10.52 -4.00 7.96
CA LEU A 226 -9.16 -3.63 7.58
C LEU A 226 -9.13 -2.24 6.93
N VAL A 227 -10.04 -1.96 5.98
CA VAL A 227 -10.16 -0.63 5.36
C VAL A 227 -10.45 0.44 6.39
N MET A 228 -11.41 0.19 7.28
CA MET A 228 -11.79 1.13 8.34
C MET A 228 -10.60 1.49 9.24
N LYS A 229 -9.83 0.49 9.69
CA LYS A 229 -8.61 0.74 10.47
C LYS A 229 -7.56 1.52 9.68
N ALA A 230 -7.34 1.16 8.41
CA ALA A 230 -6.38 1.83 7.55
C ALA A 230 -6.75 3.30 7.30
N LEU A 231 -8.05 3.59 7.08
CA LEU A 231 -8.59 4.94 6.96
C LEU A 231 -8.33 5.75 8.23
N CYS A 232 -8.71 5.24 9.41
CA CYS A 232 -8.54 5.95 10.68
C CYS A 232 -7.07 6.28 10.98
N LEU A 233 -6.14 5.34 10.77
CA LEU A 233 -4.71 5.59 10.95
C LEU A 233 -4.17 6.62 9.94
N SER A 234 -4.66 6.59 8.71
CA SER A 234 -4.22 7.49 7.64
C SER A 234 -4.77 8.91 7.79
N LEU A 235 -5.99 9.08 8.35
CA LEU A 235 -6.54 10.40 8.71
C LEU A 235 -5.74 11.07 9.84
N GLN A 236 -5.06 10.28 10.65
CA GLN A 236 -4.18 10.76 11.73
C GLN A 236 -2.70 10.76 11.32
N ASP A 237 -2.39 10.54 10.04
CA ASP A 237 -1.01 10.45 9.58
C ASP A 237 -0.24 11.76 9.83
N SER A 238 1.07 11.65 10.02
CA SER A 238 1.98 12.80 10.11
C SER A 238 1.96 13.68 8.85
N ASN A 239 1.73 13.07 7.67
CA ASN A 239 1.76 13.74 6.38
C ASN A 239 0.37 14.25 5.98
N VAL A 240 0.25 15.57 5.79
CA VAL A 240 -0.99 16.26 5.42
C VAL A 240 -1.56 15.76 4.08
N LEU A 241 -0.71 15.36 3.12
CA LEU A 241 -1.18 14.86 1.83
C LEU A 241 -1.87 13.51 1.96
N VAL A 242 -1.45 12.66 2.90
CA VAL A 242 -2.15 11.41 3.22
C VAL A 242 -3.53 11.72 3.76
N GLN A 243 -3.63 12.63 4.73
CA GLN A 243 -4.91 13.06 5.30
C GLN A 243 -5.84 13.64 4.22
N ARG A 244 -5.28 14.45 3.31
CA ARG A 244 -6.01 15.03 2.17
C ARG A 244 -6.62 13.95 1.28
N ASN A 245 -5.81 12.97 0.86
CA ASN A 245 -6.26 11.88 0.01
C ASN A 245 -7.31 11.01 0.72
N MET A 246 -7.16 10.77 2.03
CA MET A 246 -8.15 10.05 2.83
C MET A 246 -9.48 10.78 2.90
N LEU A 247 -9.49 12.10 3.12
CA LEU A 247 -10.72 12.89 3.11
C LEU A 247 -11.40 12.86 1.73
N GLU A 248 -10.63 12.78 0.65
CA GLU A 248 -11.16 12.63 -0.71
C GLU A 248 -11.79 11.25 -0.94
N ILE A 249 -11.17 10.19 -0.40
CA ILE A 249 -11.75 8.83 -0.37
C ILE A 249 -13.03 8.80 0.48
N LEU A 250 -13.06 9.49 1.63
CA LEU A 250 -14.27 9.58 2.46
C LEU A 250 -15.41 10.31 1.74
N LEU A 251 -15.12 11.46 1.14
CA LEU A 251 -16.08 12.23 0.34
C LEU A 251 -16.74 11.39 -0.75
N TYR A 252 -15.95 10.53 -1.41
CA TYR A 252 -16.43 9.73 -2.53
C TYR A 252 -17.06 8.41 -2.09
N PHE A 253 -16.36 7.56 -1.34
CA PHE A 253 -16.84 6.21 -0.99
C PHE A 253 -17.73 6.16 0.27
N PHE A 254 -17.66 7.15 1.14
CA PHE A 254 -18.22 7.10 2.50
C PHE A 254 -19.12 8.30 2.81
N SER A 255 -19.99 8.69 1.88
CA SER A 255 -21.00 9.73 2.12
C SER A 255 -21.84 9.42 3.37
N LEU A 256 -21.96 10.38 4.29
CA LEU A 256 -22.69 10.20 5.55
C LEU A 256 -24.19 9.96 5.36
N ALA A 257 -24.76 10.42 4.23
CA ALA A 257 -26.15 10.14 3.89
C ALA A 257 -26.43 8.66 3.61
N THR A 258 -25.45 7.94 3.06
CA THR A 258 -25.64 6.57 2.56
C THR A 258 -24.79 5.54 3.29
N CYS A 259 -23.79 5.93 4.07
CA CYS A 259 -22.83 4.97 4.65
C CYS A 259 -23.45 4.01 5.68
N LEU A 260 -24.54 4.42 6.33
CA LEU A 260 -25.28 3.58 7.28
C LEU A 260 -26.39 2.75 6.60
N ASP A 261 -26.72 3.05 5.34
CA ASP A 261 -27.72 2.30 4.58
C ASP A 261 -27.07 1.04 3.99
N PRO A 262 -27.53 -0.17 4.37
CA PRO A 262 -26.97 -1.41 3.84
C PRO A 262 -27.12 -1.58 2.31
N THR A 263 -28.11 -0.91 1.72
CA THR A 263 -28.42 -0.98 0.28
C THR A 263 -27.60 0.04 -0.52
N GLU A 264 -27.50 1.26 0.00
CA GLU A 264 -26.87 2.39 -0.71
C GLU A 264 -25.37 2.55 -0.41
N GLY A 265 -24.89 2.11 0.76
CA GLY A 265 -23.51 2.26 1.21
C GLY A 265 -22.48 1.49 0.38
N SER A 266 -21.24 1.98 0.30
CA SER A 266 -20.17 1.29 -0.44
C SER A 266 -19.77 -0.03 0.22
N ILE A 267 -19.69 -0.05 1.55
CA ILE A 267 -19.49 -1.25 2.35
C ILE A 267 -20.40 -1.20 3.58
N PRO A 268 -20.82 -2.36 4.13
CA PRO A 268 -21.51 -2.41 5.41
C PRO A 268 -20.68 -1.74 6.52
N MET A 269 -21.23 -0.68 7.10
CA MET A 269 -20.65 0.04 8.24
C MET A 269 -21.65 0.12 9.38
N THR A 270 -21.16 -0.08 10.60
CA THR A 270 -21.97 0.18 11.79
C THR A 270 -21.94 1.67 12.14
N ARG A 271 -22.89 2.09 13.00
CA ARG A 271 -22.87 3.44 13.57
C ARG A 271 -21.57 3.72 14.34
N GLU A 272 -21.06 2.72 15.05
CA GLU A 272 -19.80 2.82 15.81
C GLU A 272 -18.58 2.98 14.88
N ASP A 273 -18.51 2.22 13.79
CA ASP A 273 -17.46 2.35 12.77
C ASP A 273 -17.45 3.77 12.17
N THR A 274 -18.64 4.29 11.86
CA THR A 274 -18.81 5.63 11.29
C THR A 274 -18.38 6.70 12.28
N ILE A 275 -18.79 6.60 13.56
CA ILE A 275 -18.35 7.51 14.63
C ILE A 275 -16.83 7.48 14.80
N THR A 276 -16.20 6.31 14.67
CA THR A 276 -14.74 6.17 14.77
C THR A 276 -14.04 6.93 13.63
N VAL A 277 -14.55 6.81 12.40
CA VAL A 277 -14.01 7.59 11.26
C VAL A 277 -14.26 9.08 11.41
N VAL A 278 -15.47 9.49 11.82
CA VAL A 278 -15.76 10.91 12.07
C VAL A 278 -14.86 11.47 13.16
N SER A 279 -14.57 10.71 14.22
CA SER A 279 -13.59 11.07 15.24
C SER A 279 -12.20 11.29 14.64
N ALA A 280 -11.69 10.31 13.88
CA ALA A 280 -10.38 10.39 13.25
C ALA A 280 -10.29 11.55 12.25
N ALA A 281 -11.33 11.78 11.44
CA ALA A 281 -11.40 12.86 10.48
C ALA A 281 -11.46 14.24 11.17
N SER A 282 -12.18 14.36 12.29
CA SER A 282 -12.27 15.61 13.05
C SER A 282 -10.93 16.06 13.63
N LEU A 283 -10.02 15.12 13.93
CA LEU A 283 -8.66 15.43 14.39
C LEU A 283 -7.84 16.18 13.32
N THR A 284 -8.20 16.09 12.04
CA THR A 284 -7.53 16.83 10.96
C THR A 284 -7.65 18.35 11.11
N LEU A 285 -8.70 18.85 11.77
CA LEU A 285 -8.89 20.28 12.06
C LEU A 285 -7.74 20.87 12.90
N LEU A 286 -7.08 20.04 13.71
CA LEU A 286 -5.92 20.46 14.51
C LEU A 286 -4.71 20.85 13.65
N ARG A 287 -4.66 20.43 12.37
CA ARG A 287 -3.61 20.80 11.42
C ARG A 287 -3.70 22.26 10.98
N ARG A 288 -4.88 22.88 11.10
CA ARG A 288 -5.17 24.24 10.58
C ARG A 288 -4.87 24.39 9.08
N ASP A 289 -5.07 23.31 8.33
CA ASP A 289 -4.87 23.28 6.88
C ASP A 289 -6.19 23.51 6.15
N MET A 290 -6.25 24.54 5.30
CA MET A 290 -7.50 24.93 4.61
C MET A 290 -7.99 23.88 3.61
N SER A 291 -7.07 23.11 3.00
CA SER A 291 -7.40 22.07 2.04
C SER A 291 -8.02 20.85 2.73
N LEU A 292 -7.55 20.50 3.95
CA LEU A 292 -8.19 19.50 4.80
C LEU A 292 -9.55 19.98 5.29
N ASN A 293 -9.61 21.18 5.87
CA ASN A 293 -10.83 21.76 6.42
C ASN A 293 -11.94 21.82 5.36
N ARG A 294 -11.63 22.26 4.13
CA ARG A 294 -12.61 22.31 3.04
C ARG A 294 -13.20 20.93 2.72
N ARG A 295 -12.38 19.88 2.68
CA ARG A 295 -12.86 18.51 2.40
C ARG A 295 -13.66 17.93 3.56
N LEU A 296 -13.22 18.15 4.79
CA LEU A 296 -13.95 17.71 5.98
C LEU A 296 -15.33 18.37 6.04
N TYR A 297 -15.40 19.69 5.86
CA TYR A 297 -16.69 20.40 5.86
C TYR A 297 -17.56 19.99 4.68
N ALA A 298 -16.99 19.80 3.49
CA ALA A 298 -17.75 19.28 2.35
C ALA A 298 -18.40 17.93 2.67
N TRP A 299 -17.68 17.05 3.38
CA TRP A 299 -18.17 15.73 3.77
C TRP A 299 -19.27 15.81 4.83
N LEU A 300 -19.10 16.67 5.84
CA LEU A 300 -20.08 16.89 6.91
C LEU A 300 -21.36 17.60 6.41
N LEU A 301 -21.26 18.40 5.36
CA LEU A 301 -22.35 19.25 4.85
C LEU A 301 -22.99 18.72 3.55
N GLY A 302 -22.51 17.61 3.00
CA GLY A 302 -23.10 17.01 1.80
C GLY A 302 -22.86 17.85 0.54
N THR A 303 -21.68 18.42 0.40
CA THR A 303 -21.27 19.24 -0.75
C THR A 303 -20.01 18.69 -1.41
N ASP A 304 -19.73 19.13 -2.63
CA ASP A 304 -18.46 18.86 -3.28
C ASP A 304 -17.37 19.85 -2.81
N ILE A 305 -16.12 19.61 -3.20
CA ILE A 305 -14.98 20.47 -2.80
C ILE A 305 -15.10 21.89 -3.39
N LYS A 306 -15.90 22.10 -4.44
CA LYS A 306 -16.19 23.40 -5.04
C LYS A 306 -17.43 24.08 -4.46
N GLY A 307 -18.12 23.43 -3.52
CA GLY A 307 -19.35 23.92 -2.90
C GLY A 307 -20.62 23.62 -3.71
N GLY A 308 -20.59 22.68 -4.66
CA GLY A 308 -21.79 22.15 -5.32
C GLY A 308 -22.55 21.17 -4.42
N MET A 309 -23.87 21.05 -4.59
CA MET A 309 -24.68 20.12 -3.79
C MET A 309 -24.44 18.68 -4.23
N ILE A 310 -24.16 17.79 -3.28
CA ILE A 310 -24.13 16.34 -3.51
C ILE A 310 -25.40 15.77 -2.89
N ALA A 311 -26.14 14.97 -3.66
CA ALA A 311 -27.41 14.36 -3.24
C ALA A 311 -28.44 15.40 -2.76
N ALA A 312 -28.63 16.48 -3.53
CA ALA A 312 -29.74 17.40 -3.33
C ALA A 312 -31.05 16.64 -3.50
N ASP A 313 -31.90 16.67 -2.47
CA ASP A 313 -33.29 16.26 -2.62
C ASP A 313 -34.00 17.36 -3.43
N PRO A 314 -34.48 17.05 -4.66
CA PRO A 314 -35.09 18.04 -5.54
C PRO A 314 -36.35 18.69 -4.95
N ASP A 315 -36.98 18.07 -3.95
CA ASP A 315 -38.23 18.55 -3.34
C ASP A 315 -38.01 19.38 -2.05
N LEU A 316 -36.80 19.37 -1.47
CA LEU A 316 -36.53 19.94 -0.14
C LEU A 316 -35.41 21.01 -0.08
N SER A 317 -34.58 21.14 -1.12
CA SER A 317 -33.41 22.04 -1.12
C SER A 317 -33.53 23.16 -2.16
N ILE A 318 -34.17 24.27 -1.77
CA ILE A 318 -34.38 25.44 -2.65
C ILE A 318 -33.10 26.30 -2.73
N SER A 319 -32.27 26.26 -1.68
CA SER A 319 -31.00 26.98 -1.59
C SER A 319 -29.86 26.13 -0.99
N MET A 320 -28.61 26.55 -1.22
CA MET A 320 -27.41 25.87 -0.68
C MET A 320 -27.36 25.88 0.85
N GLU A 321 -27.82 26.97 1.47
CA GLU A 321 -27.86 27.09 2.93
C GLU A 321 -28.87 26.09 3.54
N GLU A 322 -30.04 25.94 2.93
CA GLU A 322 -31.04 24.96 3.36
C GLU A 322 -30.56 23.53 3.16
N HIS A 323 -29.91 23.23 2.02
CA HIS A 323 -29.32 21.91 1.75
C HIS A 323 -28.30 21.53 2.81
N THR A 324 -27.32 22.39 3.07
CA THR A 324 -26.25 22.11 4.03
C THR A 324 -26.77 21.97 5.46
N ALA A 325 -27.73 22.81 5.86
CA ALA A 325 -28.38 22.71 7.16
C ALA A 325 -29.21 21.43 7.30
N PHE A 326 -29.98 21.06 6.28
CA PHE A 326 -30.76 19.82 6.25
C PHE A 326 -29.83 18.59 6.32
N TYR A 327 -28.84 18.51 5.44
CA TYR A 327 -27.91 17.39 5.38
C TYR A 327 -27.18 17.22 6.72
N PHE A 328 -26.64 18.32 7.29
CA PHE A 328 -25.94 18.27 8.56
C PHE A 328 -26.86 17.77 9.68
N LYS A 329 -28.07 18.34 9.79
CA LYS A 329 -29.05 17.97 10.83
C LYS A 329 -29.47 16.50 10.72
N THR A 330 -29.69 16.00 9.51
CA THR A 330 -30.22 14.66 9.25
C THR A 330 -29.16 13.59 9.34
N HIS A 331 -27.96 13.81 8.78
CA HIS A 331 -26.96 12.75 8.58
C HIS A 331 -25.70 12.91 9.44
N SER A 332 -25.25 14.14 9.69
CA SER A 332 -23.92 14.37 10.28
C SER A 332 -23.93 14.69 11.77
N ARG A 333 -24.96 15.41 12.24
CA ARG A 333 -24.98 16.04 13.58
C ARG A 333 -24.78 15.04 14.69
N GLU A 334 -25.55 13.96 14.73
CA GLU A 334 -25.45 12.97 15.80
C GLU A 334 -24.10 12.24 15.79
N LEU A 335 -23.58 11.92 14.60
CA LEU A 335 -22.30 11.25 14.44
C LEU A 335 -21.16 12.14 14.91
N LEU A 336 -21.19 13.43 14.53
CA LEU A 336 -20.20 14.42 14.93
C LEU A 336 -20.25 14.69 16.44
N VAL A 337 -21.44 14.85 17.03
CA VAL A 337 -21.58 15.04 18.49
C VAL A 337 -21.01 13.83 19.24
N GLN A 338 -21.34 12.61 18.81
CA GLN A 338 -20.82 11.41 19.47
C GLN A 338 -19.30 11.25 19.26
N ALA A 339 -18.78 11.64 18.11
CA ALA A 339 -17.33 11.69 17.85
C ALA A 339 -16.62 12.69 18.76
N LEU A 340 -17.16 13.90 18.93
CA LEU A 340 -16.63 14.91 19.84
C LEU A 340 -16.66 14.42 21.30
N ILE A 341 -17.73 13.72 21.72
CA ILE A 341 -17.80 13.07 23.04
C ILE A 341 -16.70 12.02 23.19
N ASN A 342 -16.42 11.21 22.16
CA ASN A 342 -15.34 10.22 22.20
C ASN A 342 -13.95 10.89 22.29
N ILE A 343 -13.73 11.97 21.54
CA ILE A 343 -12.50 12.76 21.58
C ILE A 343 -12.31 13.41 22.97
N LEU A 344 -13.37 13.97 23.55
CA LEU A 344 -13.36 14.56 24.90
C LEU A 344 -13.04 13.53 25.98
N ASN A 345 -13.60 12.33 25.87
CA ASN A 345 -13.36 11.23 26.80
C ASN A 345 -11.98 10.56 26.61
N GLN A 346 -11.17 11.00 25.65
CA GLN A 346 -9.84 10.47 25.36
C GLN A 346 -9.80 8.94 25.17
N LYS A 347 -10.87 8.33 24.65
CA LYS A 347 -11.00 6.86 24.57
C LYS A 347 -9.88 6.15 23.78
N ASP A 348 -9.16 6.90 22.93
CA ASP A 348 -8.15 6.38 22.01
C ASP A 348 -6.74 6.99 22.21
N VAL A 349 -6.49 7.70 23.31
CA VAL A 349 -5.18 8.33 23.59
C VAL A 349 -4.55 7.68 24.80
N GLU A 350 -3.39 7.03 24.63
CA GLU A 350 -2.45 6.79 25.74
C GLU A 350 -1.97 8.15 26.24
N ALA A 351 -2.70 8.73 27.18
CA ALA A 351 -2.44 10.07 27.67
C ALA A 351 -1.18 10.05 28.55
N ASP A 352 -0.16 10.79 28.14
CA ASP A 352 0.87 11.28 29.05
C ASP A 352 0.20 12.25 30.05
N PRO A 353 0.12 11.91 31.35
CA PRO A 353 -0.59 12.71 32.34
C PRO A 353 -0.07 14.15 32.45
N GLU A 354 1.18 14.40 32.04
CA GLU A 354 1.83 15.72 32.13
C GLU A 354 1.55 16.63 30.92
N SER A 355 0.95 16.11 29.85
CA SER A 355 0.70 16.87 28.63
C SER A 355 -0.62 17.64 28.67
N VAL A 356 -0.58 18.89 29.18
CA VAL A 356 -1.70 19.85 29.13
C VAL A 356 -2.23 20.04 27.69
N ILE A 357 -1.36 19.88 26.69
CA ILE A 357 -1.69 20.00 25.27
C ILE A 357 -2.73 18.95 24.84
N GLY A 358 -2.69 17.74 25.43
CA GLY A 358 -3.67 16.68 25.15
C GLY A 358 -5.10 17.10 25.50
N TYR A 359 -5.27 17.74 26.66
CA TYR A 359 -6.58 18.20 27.15
C TYR A 359 -7.16 19.38 26.36
N LEU A 360 -6.32 20.17 25.67
CA LEU A 360 -6.77 21.31 24.87
C LEU A 360 -7.23 20.93 23.45
N ARG A 361 -6.85 19.75 22.95
CA ARG A 361 -7.18 19.30 21.58
C ARG A 361 -8.69 19.29 21.30
N PRO A 362 -9.55 18.70 22.15
CA PRO A 362 -10.99 18.65 21.89
C PRO A 362 -11.60 20.05 21.77
N PHE A 363 -11.21 20.98 22.65
CA PHE A 363 -11.73 22.36 22.62
C PHE A 363 -11.34 23.11 21.35
N ARG A 364 -10.10 22.93 20.85
CA ARG A 364 -9.67 23.53 19.58
C ARG A 364 -10.48 23.03 18.39
N ILE A 365 -10.85 21.75 18.39
CA ILE A 365 -11.71 21.17 17.35
C ILE A 365 -13.11 21.79 17.43
N ILE A 366 -13.69 21.86 18.62
CA ILE A 366 -15.02 22.44 18.84
C ILE A 366 -15.05 23.91 18.39
N ILE A 367 -14.06 24.72 18.77
CA ILE A 367 -13.97 26.13 18.33
C ILE A 367 -13.93 26.21 16.80
N SER A 368 -13.08 25.40 16.15
CA SER A 368 -12.97 25.38 14.68
C SER A 368 -14.26 24.92 13.98
N LEU A 369 -15.09 24.11 14.64
CA LEU A 369 -16.40 23.70 14.12
C LEU A 369 -17.45 24.80 14.33
N MET A 370 -17.42 25.48 15.49
CA MET A 370 -18.34 26.58 15.81
C MET A 370 -18.14 27.81 14.94
N ASP A 371 -16.91 28.06 14.47
CA ASP A 371 -16.61 29.13 13.51
C ASP A 371 -17.31 28.92 12.14
N LYS A 372 -17.80 27.69 11.87
CA LYS A 372 -18.56 27.36 10.66
C LYS A 372 -20.07 27.48 10.97
N PRO A 373 -20.79 28.48 10.42
CA PRO A 373 -22.16 28.79 10.84
C PRO A 373 -23.16 27.67 10.59
N GLU A 374 -22.93 26.83 9.58
CA GLU A 374 -23.77 25.67 9.25
C GLU A 374 -23.64 24.53 10.28
N ILE A 375 -22.56 24.52 11.07
CA ILE A 375 -22.25 23.51 12.09
C ILE A 375 -22.46 24.07 13.51
N GLY A 376 -22.11 25.33 13.74
CA GLY A 376 -22.10 25.97 15.06
C GLY A 376 -23.46 26.45 15.57
N ARG A 377 -24.49 26.50 14.71
CA ARG A 377 -25.88 26.79 15.09
C ARG A 377 -26.58 25.52 15.55
#